data_AF-A0A7S7PRY8-F1
#
_entry.id   AF-A0A7S7PRY8-F1
#
_cell.length_a   1.000
_cell.length_b   1.000
_cell.length_c   1.000
_cell.angle_alpha   90.00
_cell.angle_beta   90.00
_cell.angle_gamma   90.00
#
_symmetry.space_group_name_H-M   'P 1'
#
loop_
_entity.id
_entity.type
_entity.pdbx_description
1 polymer ?
#
loop_
_entity_poly.entity_id
_entity_poly.type
_entity_poly.pdbx_seq_one_letter_code
_entity_poly.pdbx_strand_id
1 'polypeptide(L)'
;MPYLVCGTNEYGSSNLGRGTAAVALRLAEKLLREGYMDVRVCTPRGRVLQPSEFDELKPAKESDMAKGQQRGNREAKKPKKDKAKVIAAAPSRKEAAWQPDFGPAKKK
;
A
#
# COMPACT_ATOMS: atom_id res chain seq x y z
N MET A 1 -11.76 -5.07 -5.22
CA MET A 1 -10.95 -4.01 -4.58
C MET A 1 -11.83 -2.78 -4.41
N PRO A 2 -12.01 -2.25 -3.18
CA PRO A 2 -12.79 -1.03 -2.95
C PRO A 2 -12.04 0.22 -3.44
N TYR A 3 -12.77 1.30 -3.67
CA TYR A 3 -12.19 2.63 -3.82
C TYR A 3 -11.59 3.06 -2.49
N LEU A 4 -10.38 3.61 -2.49
CA LEU A 4 -9.74 4.13 -1.29
C LEU A 4 -9.73 5.64 -1.35
N VAL A 5 -10.35 6.30 -0.37
CA VAL A 5 -10.29 7.75 -0.21
C VAL A 5 -9.28 8.04 0.87
N CYS A 6 -8.29 8.88 0.58
CA CYS A 6 -7.35 9.36 1.57
C CYS A 6 -7.34 10.89 1.62
N GLY A 7 -6.97 11.44 2.77
CA GLY A 7 -6.77 12.86 2.99
C GLY A 7 -6.01 13.10 4.29
N THR A 8 -5.33 14.23 4.40
CA THR A 8 -4.53 14.60 5.57
C THR A 8 -4.97 15.94 6.10
N ASN A 9 -5.15 16.06 7.41
CA ASN A 9 -5.41 17.32 8.09
C ASN A 9 -4.46 17.47 9.29
N GLU A 10 -4.66 18.54 10.07
CA GLU A 10 -3.91 18.82 11.30
C GLU A 10 -3.99 17.70 12.35
N TYR A 11 -5.05 16.86 12.30
CA TYR A 11 -5.26 15.73 13.22
C TYR A 11 -4.67 14.42 12.68
N GLY A 12 -4.14 14.39 11.46
CA GLY A 12 -3.47 13.24 10.85
C GLY A 12 -4.06 12.81 9.51
N SER A 13 -3.83 11.55 9.14
CA SER A 13 -4.28 10.98 7.86
C SER A 13 -5.54 10.13 8.02
N SER A 14 -6.56 10.37 7.21
CA SER A 14 -7.76 9.56 7.08
C SER A 14 -7.67 8.67 5.84
N ASN A 15 -7.96 7.37 5.99
CA ASN A 15 -7.99 6.40 4.89
C ASN A 15 -9.27 5.55 4.98
N LEU A 16 -10.14 5.64 3.97
CA LEU A 16 -11.49 5.05 4.01
C LEU A 16 -11.77 4.27 2.71
N GLY A 17 -12.08 2.99 2.86
CA GLY A 17 -12.53 2.14 1.76
C GLY A 17 -14.03 2.31 1.47
N ARG A 18 -14.41 2.42 0.18
CA ARG A 18 -15.81 2.50 -0.29
C ARG A 18 -16.07 1.53 -1.45
N GLY A 19 -17.26 0.94 -1.47
CA GLY A 19 -17.64 -0.07 -2.46
C GLY A 19 -17.93 0.50 -3.85
N THR A 20 -18.26 1.78 -3.96
CA THR A 20 -18.70 2.41 -5.22
C THR A 20 -18.01 3.75 -5.46
N ALA A 21 -17.85 4.10 -6.74
CA ALA A 21 -17.24 5.37 -7.16
C ALA A 21 -18.00 6.59 -6.62
N ALA A 22 -19.33 6.57 -6.72
CA ALA A 22 -20.18 7.67 -6.26
C ALA A 22 -20.02 7.96 -4.76
N VAL A 23 -19.93 6.90 -3.93
CA VAL A 23 -19.75 7.07 -2.48
C VAL A 23 -18.32 7.53 -2.15
N ALA A 24 -17.32 7.07 -2.91
CA ALA A 24 -15.95 7.54 -2.78
C ALA A 24 -15.83 9.04 -3.09
N LEU A 25 -16.46 9.50 -4.18
CA LEU A 25 -16.48 10.91 -4.57
C LEU A 25 -17.16 11.79 -3.52
N ARG A 26 -18.36 11.39 -3.06
CA ARG A 26 -19.09 12.13 -2.02
C ARG A 26 -18.28 12.27 -0.74
N LEU A 27 -17.52 11.24 -0.39
CA LEU A 27 -16.64 11.27 0.78
C LEU A 27 -15.43 12.18 0.55
N ALA A 28 -14.81 12.12 -0.64
CA ALA A 28 -13.69 12.98 -0.98
C ALA A 28 -14.08 14.46 -0.94
N GLU A 29 -15.24 14.82 -1.48
CA GLU A 29 -15.81 16.17 -1.38
C GLU A 29 -16.10 16.57 0.08
N LYS A 30 -16.59 15.64 0.89
CA LYS A 30 -16.80 15.87 2.33
C LYS A 30 -15.48 16.18 3.04
N LEU A 31 -14.43 15.43 2.77
CA LEU A 31 -13.10 15.66 3.35
C LEU A 31 -12.55 17.04 2.95
N LEU A 32 -12.71 17.44 1.67
CA LEU A 32 -12.32 18.78 1.22
C LEU A 32 -13.08 19.89 1.99
N ARG A 33 -14.38 19.69 2.22
CA ARG A 33 -15.21 20.63 3.02
C ARG A 33 -14.80 20.68 4.49
N GLU A 34 -14.33 19.56 5.04
CA GLU A 34 -13.81 19.45 6.41
C GLU A 34 -12.38 20.01 6.55
N GLY A 35 -11.77 20.53 5.47
CA GLY A 35 -10.43 21.11 5.51
C GLY A 35 -9.30 20.08 5.42
N TYR A 36 -9.59 18.84 4.99
CA TYR A 36 -8.53 17.91 4.65
C TYR A 36 -7.80 18.36 3.39
N MET A 37 -6.48 18.35 3.48
CA MET A 37 -5.52 18.58 2.40
C MET A 37 -5.14 17.25 1.74
N ASP A 38 -4.56 17.32 0.54
CA ASP A 38 -4.08 16.16 -0.23
C ASP A 38 -5.12 15.04 -0.44
N VAL A 39 -6.40 15.41 -0.54
CA VAL A 39 -7.49 14.46 -0.74
C VAL A 39 -7.34 13.77 -2.09
N ARG A 40 -7.27 12.44 -2.08
CA ARG A 40 -7.09 11.61 -3.27
C ARG A 40 -8.02 10.42 -3.24
N VAL A 41 -8.44 9.97 -4.43
CA VAL A 41 -9.26 8.77 -4.60
C VAL A 41 -8.48 7.74 -5.40
N CYS A 42 -8.13 6.64 -4.76
CA CYS A 42 -7.56 5.46 -5.39
C CYS A 42 -8.69 4.61 -5.94
N THR A 43 -8.69 4.42 -7.26
CA THR A 43 -9.64 3.55 -7.95
C THR A 43 -9.22 2.08 -7.85
N PRO A 44 -10.15 1.13 -8.00
CA PRO A 44 -9.82 -0.30 -8.08
C PRO A 44 -8.86 -0.66 -9.23
N ARG A 45 -8.72 0.24 -10.23
CA ARG A 45 -7.78 0.11 -11.34
C ARG A 45 -6.35 0.55 -10.99
N GLY A 46 -6.11 0.98 -9.74
CA GLY A 46 -4.82 1.50 -9.30
C GLY A 46 -4.50 2.92 -9.79
N ARG A 47 -5.47 3.62 -10.40
CA ARG A 47 -5.35 5.06 -10.69
C ARG A 47 -5.65 5.86 -9.43
N VAL A 48 -4.79 6.81 -9.10
CA VAL A 48 -5.00 7.79 -8.05
C VAL A 48 -5.48 9.07 -8.70
N LEU A 49 -6.65 9.55 -8.29
CA LEU A 49 -7.27 10.75 -8.83
C LEU A 49 -7.19 11.87 -7.80
N GLN A 50 -6.81 13.06 -8.26
CA GLN A 50 -6.82 14.30 -7.50
C GLN A 50 -8.19 15.00 -7.57
N PRO A 51 -8.46 16.02 -6.74
CA PRO A 51 -9.76 16.72 -6.74
C PRO A 51 -10.17 17.26 -8.12
N SER A 52 -9.20 17.70 -8.93
CA SER A 52 -9.43 18.18 -10.29
C SER A 52 -9.90 17.09 -11.26
N GLU A 53 -9.61 15.82 -10.95
CA GLU A 53 -9.87 14.65 -11.79
C GLU A 53 -11.08 13.83 -11.29
N PHE A 54 -11.76 14.29 -10.24
CA PHE A 54 -12.95 13.62 -9.69
C PHE A 54 -14.11 13.56 -10.68
N ASP A 55 -14.15 14.47 -11.67
CA ASP A 55 -15.15 14.43 -12.72
C ASP A 55 -14.97 13.22 -13.66
N GLU A 56 -13.74 12.72 -13.85
CA GLU A 56 -13.45 11.50 -14.63
C GLU A 56 -14.06 10.24 -13.98
N LEU A 57 -14.30 10.28 -12.67
CA LEU A 57 -14.96 9.21 -11.92
C LEU A 57 -16.49 9.29 -11.93
N LYS A 58 -17.07 10.43 -12.34
CA LYS A 58 -18.51 10.47 -12.58
C LYS A 58 -18.80 9.52 -13.75
N PRO A 59 -19.84 8.70 -13.67
CA PRO A 59 -20.07 7.66 -14.66
C PRO A 59 -20.48 8.25 -16.01
N ALA A 60 -19.51 8.66 -16.82
CA ALA A 60 -19.62 8.59 -18.26
C ALA A 60 -19.47 7.12 -18.62
N LYS A 61 -20.60 6.46 -18.88
CA LYS A 61 -20.77 5.12 -19.48
C LYS A 61 -19.56 4.17 -19.35
N GLU A 62 -19.73 3.20 -18.46
CA GLU A 62 -19.30 1.81 -18.64
C GLU A 62 -18.01 1.60 -19.44
N SER A 63 -16.89 1.48 -18.75
CA SER A 63 -15.73 0.80 -19.31
C SER A 63 -15.16 -0.13 -18.26
N ASP A 64 -15.73 -1.33 -18.25
CA ASP A 64 -15.04 -2.62 -18.22
C ASP A 64 -13.90 -2.82 -17.21
N MET A 65 -14.10 -3.84 -16.36
CA MET A 65 -13.14 -4.39 -15.41
C MET A 65 -11.89 -4.95 -16.11
N ALA A 66 -10.86 -4.14 -16.34
CA ALA A 66 -9.59 -4.66 -16.83
C ALA A 66 -8.58 -4.89 -15.68
N LYS A 67 -8.32 -6.18 -15.46
CA LYS A 67 -7.19 -6.81 -14.75
C LYS A 67 -5.89 -6.00 -14.68
N GLY A 68 -5.26 -6.08 -13.50
CA GLY A 68 -3.82 -6.33 -13.39
C GLY A 68 -2.91 -5.12 -13.30
N GLN A 69 -2.39 -4.87 -12.10
CA GLN A 69 -0.94 -4.73 -11.82
C GLN A 69 -0.77 -4.49 -10.32
N GLN A 70 -0.40 -5.55 -9.58
CA GLN A 70 0.05 -5.45 -8.20
C GLN A 70 1.39 -4.71 -8.19
N ARG A 71 1.36 -3.39 -8.08
CA ARG A 71 2.55 -2.61 -7.71
C ARG A 71 2.63 -2.64 -6.19
N GLY A 72 3.32 -3.66 -5.67
CA GLY A 72 3.70 -3.69 -4.26
C GLY A 72 4.57 -2.47 -3.98
N ASN A 73 4.13 -1.63 -3.06
CA ASN A 73 4.92 -0.53 -2.53
C ASN A 73 6.22 -1.09 -1.97
N ARG A 74 7.29 -0.92 -2.74
CA ARG A 74 8.65 -1.27 -2.34
C ARG A 74 9.14 -0.17 -1.41
N GLU A 75 8.73 -0.22 -0.15
CA GLU A 75 9.50 0.45 0.90
C GLU A 75 10.90 -0.16 0.87
N ALA A 76 11.89 0.70 0.67
CA ALA A 76 13.28 0.32 0.55
C ALA A 76 13.76 -0.33 1.85
N LYS A 77 13.59 -1.65 1.97
CA LYS A 77 14.52 -2.44 2.77
C LYS A 77 15.88 -2.19 2.16
N LYS A 78 16.71 -1.43 2.87
CA LYS A 78 18.14 -1.24 2.58
C LYS A 78 18.70 -2.57 2.05
N PRO A 79 19.25 -2.63 0.81
CA PRO A 79 19.97 -3.81 0.38
C PRO A 79 21.18 -3.91 1.30
N LYS A 80 21.18 -4.93 2.16
CA LYS A 80 22.37 -5.30 2.92
C LYS A 80 23.38 -5.79 1.88
N LYS A 81 24.34 -4.91 1.58
CA LYS A 81 25.61 -5.14 0.88
C LYS A 81 25.73 -6.53 0.28
N ASP A 82 25.55 -6.58 -1.04
CA ASP A 82 25.90 -7.70 -1.89
C ASP A 82 27.33 -8.17 -1.54
N LYS A 83 27.46 -9.42 -1.10
CA LYS A 83 28.74 -10.12 -1.18
C LYS A 83 28.55 -11.19 -2.25
N ALA A 84 28.98 -10.84 -3.45
CA ALA A 84 29.13 -11.76 -4.57
C ALA A 84 29.89 -13.02 -4.13
N LYS A 85 29.33 -14.18 -4.47
CA LYS A 85 30.05 -15.45 -4.40
C LYS A 85 31.03 -15.49 -5.58
N VAL A 86 32.31 -15.30 -5.33
CA VAL A 86 33.36 -15.88 -6.18
C VAL A 86 33.84 -17.14 -5.49
N ILE A 87 33.56 -18.26 -6.14
CA ILE A 87 33.91 -19.61 -5.73
C ILE A 87 35.32 -19.89 -6.25
N ALA A 88 36.21 -20.32 -5.35
CA ALA A 88 37.27 -21.27 -5.67
C ALA A 88 37.21 -22.37 -4.61
N ALA A 89 37.16 -23.63 -5.06
CA ALA A 89 37.04 -24.91 -4.34
C ALA A 89 37.90 -25.04 -3.05
N ALA A 90 37.66 -25.87 -2.01
CA ALA A 90 36.69 -26.89 -1.54
C ALA A 90 37.09 -27.23 -0.05
N PRO A 91 36.58 -28.22 0.74
CA PRO A 91 35.40 -29.10 0.68
C PRO A 91 34.54 -29.17 2.01
N SER A 92 33.41 -29.89 1.94
CA SER A 92 32.76 -30.69 3.02
C SER A 92 31.65 -30.12 3.93
N ARG A 93 30.40 -30.44 3.51
CA ARG A 93 29.22 -30.99 4.22
C ARG A 93 28.79 -30.47 5.62
N LYS A 94 27.78 -29.57 5.56
CA LYS A 94 26.56 -29.45 6.40
C LYS A 94 26.71 -29.37 7.92
N GLU A 95 26.69 -28.14 8.41
CA GLU A 95 26.23 -27.77 9.75
C GLU A 95 25.18 -26.67 9.60
N ALA A 96 24.07 -26.77 10.35
CA ALA A 96 23.30 -25.64 10.86
C ALA A 96 22.09 -26.15 11.63
N ALA A 97 22.26 -26.35 12.94
CA ALA A 97 21.15 -26.24 13.87
C ALA A 97 20.71 -24.76 13.88
N TRP A 98 19.50 -24.49 13.37
CA TRP A 98 18.84 -23.21 13.60
C TRP A 98 17.48 -23.51 14.23
N GLN A 99 17.39 -23.35 15.54
CA GLN A 99 16.12 -23.31 16.25
C GLN A 99 16.07 -22.02 17.09
N PRO A 100 15.03 -21.19 16.96
CA PRO A 100 14.74 -20.14 17.91
C PRO A 100 13.74 -20.68 18.95
N ASP A 101 14.18 -20.83 20.20
CA ASP A 101 13.30 -21.28 21.28
C ASP A 101 12.55 -20.10 21.91
N PHE A 102 11.25 -20.31 22.14
CA PHE A 102 10.28 -19.33 22.64
C PHE A 102 10.28 -19.25 24.16
N GLY A 103 10.71 -18.11 24.71
CA GLY A 103 10.17 -17.54 25.96
C GLY A 103 10.46 -18.30 27.28
N PRO A 104 9.80 -17.93 28.40
CA PRO A 104 10.42 -17.14 29.48
C PRO A 104 10.47 -17.86 30.85
N ALA A 105 11.40 -17.49 31.77
CA ALA A 105 11.11 -17.20 33.20
C ALA A 105 12.34 -17.24 34.16
N LYS A 106 12.45 -16.16 34.95
CA LYS A 106 12.65 -16.07 36.41
C LYS A 106 13.86 -16.67 37.16
N LYS A 107 14.59 -15.73 37.80
CA LYS A 107 15.14 -15.65 39.19
C LYS A 107 16.14 -16.71 39.73
N LYS A 108 17.00 -16.19 40.63
CA LYS A 108 17.98 -16.85 41.51
C LYS A 108 17.59 -18.25 41.98
#